data_AF-A0A2Z6QYI4-F1
#
_entry.id   AF-A0A2Z6QYI4-F1
#
_cell.length_a   1.000
_cell.length_b   1.000
_cell.length_c   1.000
_cell.angle_alpha   90.00
_cell.angle_beta   90.00
_cell.angle_gamma   90.00
#
_symmetry.space_group_name_H-M   'P 1'
#
loop_
_entity.id
_entity.type
_entity.pdbx_description
1 polymer ?
#
loop_
_entity_poly.entity_id
_entity_poly.type
_entity_poly.pdbx_seq_one_letter_code
_entity_poly.pdbx_strand_id
1 'polypeptide(L)' 'MENLKIRFEFWKIHGTDNWNYTSLMGDDKFCVLRNFNLTKLFDPECAALIKSLWDGFAELYDLLGEKKTDSQYFHLKAKA' A
#
# COMPACT_ATOMS: atom_id res chain seq x y z
N MET A 1 -10.51 -8.44 6.09
CA MET A 1 -10.36 -8.05 4.67
C MET A 1 -11.69 -7.82 3.98
N GLU A 2 -12.79 -8.37 4.47
CA GLU A 2 -14.14 -8.12 3.93
C GLU A 2 -14.48 -6.63 3.80
N ASN A 3 -14.10 -5.80 4.78
CA ASN A 3 -14.28 -4.34 4.72
C ASN A 3 -13.44 -3.64 3.63
N LEU A 4 -12.34 -4.26 3.19
CA LEU A 4 -11.50 -3.75 2.10
C LEU A 4 -12.00 -4.22 0.72
N LYS A 5 -12.92 -5.20 0.70
CA LYS A 5 -13.37 -5.92 -0.51
C LYS A 5 -12.25 -6.52 -1.35
N ILE A 6 -11.06 -6.71 -0.76
CA ILE A 6 -9.93 -7.36 -1.41
C ILE A 6 -9.92 -8.83 -1.02
N ARG A 7 -9.92 -9.70 -2.03
CA ARG A 7 -9.75 -11.14 -1.85
C ARG A 7 -8.28 -11.47 -1.94
N PHE A 8 -7.64 -11.64 -0.79
CA PHE A 8 -6.23 -12.03 -0.70
C PHE A 8 -6.13 -13.40 -0.05
N GLU A 9 -5.53 -14.34 -0.76
CA GLU A 9 -5.44 -15.74 -0.35
C GLU A 9 -3.98 -16.20 -0.41
N PHE A 10 -3.60 -17.07 0.52
CA PHE A 10 -2.36 -17.83 0.49
C PHE A 10 -2.72 -19.32 0.46
N TRP A 11 -2.10 -20.09 -0.43
CA TRP A 11 -2.33 -21.53 -0.51
C TRP A 11 -1.05 -22.29 -0.83
N LYS A 12 -0.94 -23.50 -0.30
CA LYS A 12 0.18 -24.40 -0.59
C LYS A 12 -0.05 -25.07 -1.94
N ILE A 13 0.97 -25.08 -2.81
CA ILE A 13 0.88 -25.76 -4.10
C ILE A 13 0.98 -27.27 -3.85
N HIS A 14 -0.06 -28.02 -4.25
CA HIS A 14 -0.12 -29.45 -4.02
C HIS A 14 1.10 -30.17 -4.63
N GLY A 15 1.73 -31.05 -3.84
CA GLY A 15 2.91 -31.82 -4.27
C GLY A 15 4.23 -31.06 -4.22
N THR A 16 4.26 -29.85 -3.65
CA THR A 16 5.49 -29.09 -3.42
C THR A 16 5.48 -28.48 -2.02
N ASP A 17 6.64 -28.05 -1.52
CA ASP A 17 6.72 -27.21 -0.32
C ASP A 17 6.56 -25.71 -0.62
N ASN A 18 6.23 -25.37 -1.87
CA ASN A 18 6.07 -23.99 -2.29
C ASN A 18 4.67 -23.46 -1.94
N TRP A 19 4.63 -22.18 -1.60
CA TRP A 19 3.42 -21.43 -1.33
C TRP A 19 3.12 -20.48 -2.48
N ASN A 20 1.85 -20.26 -2.74
CA ASN A 20 1.35 -19.30 -3.71
C ASN A 20 0.42 -18.31 -3.02
N TYR A 21 0.22 -17.15 -3.65
CA TYR A 21 -0.54 -16.06 -3.07
C TYR A 21 -1.22 -15.18 -4.12
N THR A 22 -2.32 -14.53 -3.73
CA THR A 22 -2.92 -13.48 -4.55
C THR A 22 -2.01 -12.26 -4.53
N SER A 23 -1.55 -11.79 -5.68
CA SER A 23 -0.69 -10.61 -5.76
C SER A 23 -1.44 -9.36 -5.30
N LEU A 24 -0.99 -8.73 -4.21
CA LEU A 24 -1.40 -7.38 -3.81
C LEU A 24 -0.60 -6.36 -4.61
N MET A 25 -0.93 -6.21 -5.89
CA MET A 25 -0.30 -5.24 -6.80
C MET A 25 -1.36 -4.30 -7.37
N GLY A 26 -0.94 -3.10 -7.77
CA GLY A 26 -1.85 -2.08 -8.30
C GLY A 26 -2.87 -1.61 -7.27
N ASP A 27 -4.12 -1.44 -7.70
CA ASP A 27 -5.20 -0.81 -6.93
C ASP A 27 -5.51 -1.54 -5.61
N ASP A 28 -5.44 -2.87 -5.60
CA ASP A 28 -5.65 -3.67 -4.39
C ASP A 28 -4.59 -3.36 -3.32
N LYS A 29 -3.33 -3.17 -3.73
CA LYS A 29 -2.25 -2.76 -2.82
C LYS A 29 -2.55 -1.40 -2.18
N PHE A 30 -3.02 -0.45 -2.99
CA PHE A 30 -3.39 0.88 -2.50
C PHE A 30 -4.54 0.84 -1.52
N CYS A 31 -5.57 0.04 -1.81
CA CYS A 31 -6.72 -0.07 -0.93
C CYS A 31 -6.37 -0.75 0.40
N VAL A 32 -5.48 -1.76 0.44
CA VAL A 32 -4.94 -2.26 1.72
C VAL A 32 -4.17 -1.17 2.45
N LEU A 33 -3.20 -0.50 1.79
CA LEU A 33 -2.35 0.49 2.46
C LEU A 33 -3.12 1.71 3.00
N ARG A 34 -4.17 2.14 2.28
CA ARG A 34 -4.98 3.28 2.71
C ARG A 34 -5.92 2.96 3.86
N ASN A 35 -6.53 1.77 3.85
CA ASN A 35 -7.69 1.47 4.69
C ASN A 35 -7.42 0.40 5.76
N PHE A 36 -6.28 -0.30 5.72
CA PHE A 36 -5.94 -1.29 6.75
C PHE A 36 -5.60 -0.60 8.06
N ASN A 37 -6.18 -1.09 9.15
CA ASN A 37 -5.86 -0.58 10.48
C ASN A 37 -4.52 -1.16 10.98
N LEU A 38 -3.47 -0.34 10.89
CA LEU A 38 -2.10 -0.69 11.27
C LEU A 38 -1.90 -0.90 12.77
N THR A 39 -2.78 -0.37 13.61
CA THR A 39 -2.71 -0.58 15.07
C THR A 39 -2.99 -2.03 15.46
N LYS A 40 -3.44 -2.87 14.51
CA LYS A 40 -3.57 -4.32 14.71
C LYS A 40 -2.25 -5.07 14.63
N LEU A 41 -1.21 -4.45 14.07
CA LEU A 41 0.10 -5.08 13.84
C LEU A 41 1.22 -4.38 14.61
N PHE A 42 1.11 -3.07 14.81
CA PHE A 42 2.13 -2.26 15.45
C PHE A 42 1.54 -1.52 16.65
N ASP A 43 2.40 -1.08 17.57
CA ASP A 43 2.01 -0.12 18.59
C ASP A 43 1.48 1.17 17.94
N PRO A 44 0.63 1.96 18.63
CA PRO A 44 -0.03 3.12 18.03
C PRO A 44 0.93 4.18 17.47
N GLU A 45 2.10 4.38 18.09
CA GLU A 45 3.07 5.39 17.69
C GLU A 45 3.78 4.97 16.39
N CYS A 46 4.26 3.73 16.36
CA CYS A 46 4.82 3.11 15.17
C CYS A 46 3.79 3.03 14.03
N ALA A 47 2.55 2.62 14.34
CA ALA A 47 1.47 2.58 13.37
C ALA A 47 1.21 3.95 12.73
N ALA A 48 1.23 5.03 13.53
CA ALA A 48 1.06 6.40 13.04
C ALA A 48 2.23 6.85 12.15
N LEU A 49 3.47 6.55 12.55
CA LEU A 49 4.66 6.87 11.75
C LEU A 49 4.63 6.18 10.39
N ILE A 50 4.37 4.87 10.37
CA ILE A 50 4.34 4.16 9.08
C ILE A 50 3.14 4.61 8.24
N LYS A 51 1.99 4.92 8.87
CA LYS A 51 0.84 5.51 8.16
C LYS A 51 1.21 6.83 7.48
N SER A 52 1.90 7.72 8.17
CA SER A 52 2.38 8.98 7.59
C SER A 52 3.29 8.77 6.38
N LEU A 53 4.22 7.80 6.46
CA LEU A 53 5.10 7.47 5.34
C LEU A 53 4.31 6.91 4.15
N TRP A 54 3.34 6.04 4.40
CA TRP A 54 2.50 5.48 3.35
C TRP A 54 1.58 6.50 2.70
N ASP A 55 1.01 7.40 3.48
CA ASP A 55 0.15 8.47 2.95
C ASP A 55 0.97 9.42 2.08
N GLY A 56 2.19 9.80 2.50
CA GLY A 56 3.12 10.58 1.67
C GLY A 56 3.50 9.87 0.37
N PHE A 57 3.80 8.57 0.43
CA PHE A 57 4.05 7.77 -0.78
C PHE A 57 2.81 7.72 -1.71
N ALA A 58 1.62 7.55 -1.14
CA ALA A 58 0.38 7.48 -1.92
C ALA A 58 0.09 8.80 -2.64
N GLU A 59 0.33 9.94 -1.99
CA GLU A 59 0.23 11.26 -2.63
C GLU A 59 1.20 11.40 -3.81
N LEU A 60 2.45 10.95 -3.65
CA LEU A 60 3.43 10.97 -4.74
C LEU A 60 3.01 10.05 -5.88
N TYR A 61 2.47 8.88 -5.57
CA TYR A 61 2.00 7.96 -6.60
C TYR A 61 0.81 8.55 -7.40
N ASP A 62 -0.15 9.16 -6.72
CA ASP A 62 -1.27 9.85 -7.36
C ASP A 62 -0.76 11.00 -8.26
N LEU A 63 0.19 11.80 -7.77
CA LEU A 63 0.85 12.85 -8.55
C LEU A 63 1.58 12.29 -9.78
N LEU A 64 2.20 11.11 -9.70
CA LEU A 64 2.86 10.50 -10.84
C LEU A 64 1.84 10.07 -11.93
N GLY A 65 0.64 9.66 -11.51
CA GLY A 65 -0.45 9.28 -12.41
C GLY A 65 -1.16 10.46 -13.10
N GLU A 66 -0.99 11.67 -12.59
CA GLU A 66 -1.57 12.88 -13.16
C GLU A 66 -0.87 13.29 -14.48
N LYS A 67 -1.65 13.44 -15.56
CA LYS A 67 -1.14 13.73 -16.92
C LYS A 67 -0.40 15.06 -17.08
N LYS A 68 -0.51 15.97 -16.11
CA LYS A 68 0.02 17.35 -16.19
C LYS A 68 0.89 17.71 -14.98
N THR A 69 1.39 16.72 -14.25
CA THR A 69 2.19 16.99 -13.06
C THR A 69 3.43 17.77 -13.39
N ASP A 70 3.58 18.92 -12.73
CA ASP A 70 4.78 19.72 -12.82
C ASP A 70 5.96 18.97 -12.16
N SER A 71 7.03 18.77 -12.91
CA SER A 71 8.19 18.00 -12.48
C SER A 71 8.90 18.64 -11.27
N GLN A 72 8.93 19.97 -11.20
CA GLN A 72 9.56 20.66 -10.07
C GLN A 72 8.73 20.52 -8.80
N TYR A 73 7.40 20.65 -8.91
CA TYR A 73 6.47 20.42 -7.81
C TYR A 73 6.56 18.98 -7.29
N PHE A 74 6.59 17.99 -8.18
CA PHE A 74 6.78 16.58 -7.80
C PHE A 74 8.09 16.38 -7.04
N HIS A 75 9.21 16.91 -7.56
CA HIS A 75 10.52 16.80 -6.90
C HIS A 75 10.55 17.46 -5.53
N LEU A 76 9.89 18.62 -5.35
CA LEU A 76 9.78 19.29 -4.06
C LEU A 76 8.99 18.43 -3.06
N LYS A 77 7.85 17.88 -3.47
CA LYS A 77 7.03 16.97 -2.66
C LYS A 77 7.77 15.69 -2.28
N ALA A 78 8.57 15.13 -3.18
CA ALA A 78 9.31 13.89 -2.94
C ALA A 78 10.52 14.04 -2.00
N LYS A 79 10.99 15.27 -1.79
CA LYS A 79 12.16 15.58 -0.96
C LYS A 79 11.80 15.94 0.48
N ALA A 80 10.52 16.24 0.75
CA ALA A 80 10.00 16.57 2.07
C ALA A 80 9.94 15.34 2.98
#